data_AF-A0A6J4R6C1-F1
#
_entry.id   AF-A0A6J4R6C1-F1
#
_cell.length_a   1.000
_cell.length_b   1.000
_cell.length_c   1.000
_cell.angle_alpha   90.00
_cell.angle_beta   90.00
_cell.angle_gamma   90.00
#
_symmetry.space_group_name_H-M   'P 1'
#
loop_
_entity.id
_entity.type
_entity.pdbx_description
1 polymer ?
#
loop_
_entity_poly.entity_id
_entity_poly.type
_entity_poly.pdbx_seq_one_letter_code
_entity_poly.pdbx_strand_id
1 'polypeptide(L)'
;MATDKDKGLLGGATDSLRETTTGALGGGGPWHSPTSDVYHNNQSCQTGNSIAPENIRRGTGDKSLCGECERLNGAGGPVGNLTGL
;
A
#
# COMPACT_ATOMS: atom_id res chain seq x y z
N MET A 1 -42.11 -2.61 -35.51
CA MET A 1 -42.75 -2.30 -34.21
C MET A 1 -41.85 -2.92 -33.15
N ALA A 2 -40.75 -2.30 -32.70
CA ALA A 2 -40.63 -1.11 -31.84
C ALA A 2 -41.37 -1.27 -30.51
N THR A 3 -40.66 -1.70 -29.47
CA THR A 3 -40.53 -0.99 -28.17
C THR A 3 -39.73 -1.86 -27.19
N ASP A 4 -38.43 -1.60 -27.15
CA ASP A 4 -37.68 -1.28 -25.93
C ASP A 4 -38.56 -0.98 -24.70
N LYS A 5 -38.27 -1.65 -23.59
CA LYS A 5 -38.70 -1.23 -22.25
C LYS A 5 -37.56 -1.43 -21.26
N ASP A 6 -36.87 -0.33 -21.07
CA ASP A 6 -35.97 -0.03 -19.98
C ASP A 6 -36.60 -0.32 -18.61
N LYS A 7 -35.84 -0.98 -17.75
CA LYS A 7 -35.96 -0.82 -16.30
C LYS A 7 -34.67 -1.26 -15.61
N GLY A 8 -33.97 -0.30 -15.01
CA GLY A 8 -32.98 -0.59 -13.98
C GLY A 8 -31.75 0.31 -13.98
N LEU A 9 -31.95 1.57 -13.58
CA LEU A 9 -30.90 2.40 -12.98
C LEU A 9 -30.07 1.58 -11.98
N LEU A 10 -28.75 1.57 -12.13
CA LEU A 10 -27.78 1.81 -11.04
C LEU A 10 -26.53 2.46 -11.64
N GLY A 11 -26.64 3.76 -11.91
CA GLY A 11 -25.47 4.63 -11.86
C GLY A 11 -24.97 4.65 -10.41
N GLY A 12 -23.68 4.40 -10.25
CA GLY A 12 -23.04 4.32 -8.94
C GLY A 12 -21.57 4.00 -9.12
N ALA A 13 -20.83 4.95 -9.70
CA ALA A 13 -19.40 5.02 -9.52
C ALA A 13 -19.12 5.21 -8.02
N THR A 14 -18.96 4.10 -7.32
CA THR A 14 -18.20 4.03 -6.10
C THR A 14 -17.29 2.84 -6.28
N ASP A 15 -16.08 3.11 -6.77
CA ASP A 15 -14.92 2.95 -5.91
C ASP A 15 -15.24 2.01 -4.74
N SER A 16 -15.23 0.73 -5.06
CA SER A 16 -15.08 -0.31 -4.05
C SER A 16 -13.66 -0.80 -4.23
N LEU A 17 -12.71 0.12 -4.06
CA LEU A 17 -11.43 -0.19 -3.44
C LEU A 17 -11.74 -0.69 -2.02
N ARG A 18 -12.40 -1.84 -1.93
CA ARG A 18 -12.45 -2.60 -0.70
C ARG A 18 -11.03 -3.07 -0.48
N GLU A 19 -10.32 -2.27 0.32
CA GLU A 19 -9.12 -2.63 1.04
C GLU A 19 -9.31 -4.01 1.70
N THR A 20 -9.03 -5.06 0.95
CA THR A 20 -8.91 -6.41 1.48
C THR A 20 -7.95 -7.21 0.59
N THR A 21 -6.76 -6.65 0.39
CA THR A 21 -5.60 -7.41 -0.10
C THR A 21 -4.44 -7.27 0.88
N THR A 22 -4.72 -7.47 2.17
CA THR A 22 -3.75 -8.13 3.05
C THR A 22 -3.76 -9.60 2.66
N GLY A 23 -2.90 -9.99 1.72
CA GLY A 23 -2.67 -11.40 1.42
C GLY A 23 -2.62 -11.69 -0.08
N ALA A 24 -1.47 -12.22 -0.51
CA ALA A 24 -1.04 -12.50 -1.88
C ALA A 24 -0.71 -11.21 -2.66
N LEU A 25 0.52 -10.91 -3.07
CA LEU A 25 1.49 -11.76 -3.78
C LEU A 25 2.93 -11.24 -3.51
N GLY A 26 3.92 -12.14 -3.50
CA GLY A 26 5.27 -11.91 -2.99
C GLY A 26 5.96 -10.62 -3.43
N GLY A 27 6.37 -9.79 -2.46
CA GLY A 27 7.21 -8.61 -2.69
C GLY A 27 7.10 -7.51 -1.64
N GLY A 28 7.34 -7.81 -0.35
CA GLY A 28 7.67 -6.78 0.65
C GLY A 28 6.67 -5.62 0.83
N GLY A 29 5.42 -5.89 1.23
CA GLY A 29 4.48 -4.86 1.70
C GLY A 29 4.99 -4.09 2.92
N PRO A 30 4.26 -3.04 3.39
CA PRO A 30 4.74 -2.12 4.41
C PRO A 30 5.22 -2.84 5.67
N TRP A 31 6.23 -2.27 6.32
CA TRP A 31 6.81 -2.79 7.54
C TRP A 31 7.22 -1.67 8.48
N HIS A 32 7.32 -1.96 9.77
CA HIS A 32 7.77 -0.99 10.76
C HIS A 32 8.61 -1.70 11.84
N SER A 33 9.38 -0.90 12.59
CA SER A 33 9.96 -1.37 13.84
C SER A 33 8.93 -1.18 14.98
N PRO A 34 8.78 -2.15 15.91
CA PRO A 34 7.94 -1.95 17.09
C PRO A 34 8.43 -0.81 17.99
N THR A 35 9.72 -0.46 17.90
CA THR A 35 10.35 0.59 18.70
C THR A 35 10.36 1.96 18.02
N SER A 36 9.94 2.04 16.75
CA SER A 36 9.91 3.30 15.99
C SER A 36 8.49 3.76 15.75
N ASP A 37 8.26 5.07 15.65
CA ASP A 37 6.95 5.66 15.37
C ASP A 37 6.67 5.84 13.87
N VAL A 38 7.46 5.18 13.03
CA VAL A 38 7.35 5.25 11.57
C VAL A 38 7.24 3.87 10.93
N TYR A 39 6.57 3.80 9.79
CA TYR A 39 6.61 2.66 8.90
C TYR A 39 7.41 2.97 7.64
N HIS A 40 7.79 1.89 6.97
CA HIS A 40 8.55 1.85 5.76
C HIS A 40 7.76 1.06 4.72
N ASN A 41 7.75 1.55 3.50
CA ASN A 41 7.16 0.86 2.36
C ASN A 41 8.12 0.82 1.17
N ASN A 42 9.35 1.32 1.33
CA ASN A 42 10.31 1.50 0.27
C ASN A 42 11.59 0.75 0.59
N GLN A 43 11.94 -0.25 -0.22
CA GLN A 43 13.11 -1.12 0.03
C GLN A 43 14.44 -0.39 -0.18
N SER A 44 14.42 0.80 -0.80
CA SER A 44 15.57 1.69 -0.87
C SER A 44 15.78 2.52 0.40
N CYS A 45 14.87 2.45 1.38
CA CYS A 45 15.00 3.17 2.65
C CYS A 45 16.13 2.58 3.51
N GLN A 46 17.25 3.29 3.61
CA GLN A 46 18.37 2.86 4.47
C GLN A 46 17.98 2.76 5.94
N THR A 47 17.13 3.67 6.44
CA THR A 47 16.63 3.63 7.82
C THR A 47 15.85 2.35 8.08
N GLY A 48 14.93 1.99 7.17
CA GLY A 48 14.14 0.76 7.29
C GLY A 48 15.01 -0.49 7.15
N ASN A 49 16.02 -0.45 6.29
CA ASN A 49 16.97 -1.56 6.08
C ASN A 49 17.98 -1.73 7.23
N SER A 50 18.13 -0.72 8.10
CA SER A 50 18.96 -0.78 9.30
C SER A 50 18.23 -1.42 10.48
N ILE A 51 16.93 -1.67 10.36
CA ILE A 51 16.14 -2.38 11.38
C ILE A 51 16.53 -3.85 11.35
N ALA A 52 16.94 -4.37 12.50
CA ALA A 52 17.28 -5.78 12.62
C ALA A 52 16.05 -6.65 12.29
N PRO A 53 16.21 -7.77 11.57
CA PRO A 53 15.10 -8.56 11.03
C PRO A 53 14.14 -9.07 12.11
N GLU A 54 14.61 -9.34 13.33
CA GLU A 54 13.76 -9.71 14.46
C GLU A 54 12.83 -8.57 14.94
N ASN A 55 13.17 -7.33 14.59
CA ASN A 55 12.40 -6.13 14.88
C ASN A 55 11.59 -5.64 13.67
N ILE A 56 11.50 -6.40 12.58
CA ILE A 56 10.66 -6.03 11.43
C ILE A 56 9.27 -6.62 11.62
N ARG A 57 8.26 -5.75 11.76
CA ARG A 57 6.84 -6.13 11.78
C ARG A 57 6.17 -5.73 10.48
N ARG A 58 5.36 -6.63 9.93
CA ARG A 58 4.58 -6.36 8.72
C ARG A 58 3.40 -5.44 9.03
N GLY A 59 3.00 -4.67 8.03
CA GLY A 59 1.98 -3.63 8.13
C GLY A 59 2.56 -2.26 8.48
N THR A 60 1.70 -1.25 8.41
CA THR A 60 2.01 0.14 8.80
C THR A 60 2.07 0.31 10.31
N GLY A 61 1.41 -0.56 11.08
CA GLY A 61 1.35 -0.45 12.55
C GLY A 61 0.71 0.85 13.03
N ASP A 62 -0.14 1.46 12.20
CA ASP A 62 -0.78 2.76 12.42
C ASP A 62 0.23 3.89 12.69
N LYS A 63 1.45 3.73 12.17
CA LYS A 63 2.55 4.68 12.28
C LYS A 63 2.58 5.61 11.08
N SER A 64 3.29 6.73 11.23
CA SER A 64 3.50 7.68 10.14
C SER A 64 4.50 7.14 9.12
N LEU A 65 4.45 7.62 7.88
CA LEU A 65 5.45 7.24 6.88
C LEU A 65 6.81 7.80 7.29
N CYS A 66 7.87 7.00 7.18
CA CYS A 66 9.24 7.50 7.36
C CYS A 66 9.54 8.59 6.34
N GLY A 67 10.11 9.72 6.76
CA GLY A 67 10.39 10.86 5.85
C GLY A 67 11.33 10.52 4.69
N GLU A 68 12.25 9.56 4.87
CA GLU A 68 13.07 9.05 3.76
C GLU A 68 12.22 8.26 2.76
N CYS A 69 11.31 7.40 3.25
CA CYS A 69 10.37 6.71 2.37
C CYS A 69 9.48 7.71 1.63
N GLU A 70 8.97 8.74 2.30
CA GLU A 70 8.17 9.80 1.65
C GLU A 70 8.94 10.46 0.50
N ARG A 71 10.20 10.84 0.75
CA ARG A 71 11.07 11.44 -0.27
C ARG A 71 11.37 10.49 -1.42
N LEU A 72 11.68 9.22 -1.12
CA LEU A 72 11.96 8.20 -2.14
C LEU A 72 10.72 7.88 -2.97
N ASN A 73 9.53 7.89 -2.36
CA ASN A 73 8.26 7.68 -3.04
C ASN A 73 7.98 8.85 -4.00
N GLY A 74 8.26 10.10 -3.60
CA GLY A 74 8.13 11.27 -4.46
C GLY A 74 9.17 11.36 -5.58
N ALA A 75 10.36 10.77 -5.39
CA ALA A 75 11.43 10.72 -6.38
C ALA A 75 11.24 9.62 -7.45
N GLY A 76 10.13 8.86 -7.40
CA GLY A 76 9.91 7.71 -8.28
C GLY A 76 10.81 6.51 -7.96
N GLY A 77 11.37 6.46 -6.75
CA GLY A 77 12.11 5.29 -6.26
C GLY A 77 11.18 4.07 -6.15
N PRO A 78 11.74 2.85 -6.08
CA PRO A 78 10.95 1.64 -5.96
C PRO A 78 10.26 1.59 -4.59
N VAL A 79 9.07 2.19 -4.53
CA VAL A 79 8.09 1.88 -3.50
C VAL A 79 7.80 0.39 -3.66
N GLY A 80 7.81 -0.36 -2.55
CA GLY A 80 7.48 -1.78 -2.53
C GLY A 80 6.26 -1.99 -3.42
N ASN A 81 6.47 -2.74 -4.50
CA ASN A 81 5.66 -2.72 -5.72
C ASN A 81 4.15 -2.80 -5.39
N LEU A 82 3.43 -1.69 -5.63
CA LEU A 82 1.96 -1.63 -5.61
C LEU A 82 1.35 -1.79 -7.01
N THR A 83 2.19 -2.01 -8.03
CA THR A 83 1.82 -1.99 -9.45
C THR A 83 2.58 -3.08 -10.21
N GLY A 84 2.11 -4.32 -10.07
CA GLY A 84 2.51 -5.43 -10.93
C GLY A 84 1.29 -5.90 -11.70
N LEU A 85 1.20 -5.49 -12.97
CA LEU A 85 0.26 -5.95 -13.99
C LEU A 85 0.36 -7.47 -14.22
#